data_AF-A0AAW3GN58-F1
#
_entry.id   AF-A0AAW3GN58-F1
#
_cell.length_a   1.000
_cell.length_b   1.000
_cell.length_c   1.000
_cell.angle_alpha   90.00
_cell.angle_beta   90.00
_cell.angle_gamma   90.00
#
_symmetry.space_group_name_H-M   'P 1'
#
loop_
_entity.id
_entity.type
_entity.pdbx_description
1 polymer ?
#
loop_
_entity_poly.entity_id
_entity_poly.type
_entity_poly.pdbx_seq_one_letter_code
_entity_poly.pdbx_strand_id
1 'polypeptide(L)'
;MTKKPTQLIAYSSILVAFAILIPMIMPIKLIIGPASFTLASHLPLFLAIFISIPVAILVGIGTGLGFLLAGFPMIIVMRAFSHVLFAAIAAFMLKRQPKWLETPLRTFVFGIIANVIHGLAEFLVVYLMTATAATDLSYFWSMLMLVGFGSLLHGMVDFYLALFIWRFLRQKGHLSVTS
;
A
#
# COMPACT_ATOMS: atom_id res chain seq x y z
N MET A 1 0.38 -8.94 -24.28
CA MET A 1 -0.85 -9.76 -24.20
C MET A 1 -1.78 -9.05 -23.24
N THR A 2 -2.86 -8.44 -23.74
CA THR A 2 -3.93 -7.90 -22.89
C THR A 2 -4.47 -9.01 -21.99
N LYS A 3 -4.52 -8.79 -20.68
CA LYS A 3 -5.08 -9.77 -19.73
C LYS A 3 -6.54 -10.03 -20.08
N LYS A 4 -6.96 -11.30 -20.10
CA LYS A 4 -8.37 -11.63 -20.27
C LYS A 4 -9.15 -11.05 -19.07
N PRO A 5 -10.31 -10.40 -19.28
CA PRO A 5 -11.10 -9.80 -18.20
C PRO A 5 -11.32 -10.72 -16.99
N THR A 6 -11.52 -12.03 -17.24
CA THR A 6 -11.68 -13.06 -16.22
C THR A 6 -10.48 -13.20 -15.28
N GLN A 7 -9.25 -13.08 -15.79
CA GLN A 7 -8.04 -13.17 -14.98
C GLN A 7 -7.89 -11.95 -14.06
N LEU A 8 -8.22 -10.75 -14.56
CA LEU A 8 -8.20 -9.53 -13.76
C LEU A 8 -9.19 -9.60 -12.62
N ILE A 9 -10.41 -10.11 -12.87
CA ILE A 9 -11.41 -10.33 -11.83
C ILE A 9 -10.87 -11.30 -10.79
N ALA A 10 -10.32 -12.45 -11.19
CA ALA A 10 -9.77 -13.45 -10.27
C ALA A 10 -8.64 -12.88 -9.39
N TYR A 11 -7.65 -12.21 -9.98
CA TYR A 11 -6.56 -11.59 -9.22
C TYR A 11 -7.08 -10.50 -8.28
N SER A 12 -8.00 -9.66 -8.75
CA SER A 12 -8.60 -8.62 -7.93
C SER A 12 -9.33 -9.22 -6.74
N SER A 13 -10.18 -10.23 -6.93
CA SER A 13 -10.94 -10.86 -5.85
C SER A 13 -10.04 -11.49 -4.81
N ILE A 14 -8.99 -12.21 -5.22
CA ILE A 14 -8.03 -12.85 -4.30
C ILE A 14 -7.29 -11.77 -3.49
N LEU A 15 -6.77 -10.74 -4.15
CA LEU A 15 -6.01 -9.70 -3.47
C LEU A 15 -6.88 -8.83 -2.54
N VAL A 16 -8.11 -8.52 -2.93
CA VAL A 16 -9.09 -7.83 -2.07
C VAL A 16 -9.42 -8.71 -0.86
N ALA A 17 -9.64 -10.01 -1.06
CA ALA A 17 -9.90 -10.94 0.05
C ALA A 17 -8.73 -10.95 1.04
N PHE A 18 -7.48 -11.00 0.57
CA PHE A 18 -6.32 -10.89 1.46
C PHE A 18 -6.22 -9.52 2.14
N ALA A 19 -6.48 -8.43 1.43
CA ALA A 19 -6.45 -7.08 2.00
C ALA A 19 -7.48 -6.89 3.13
N ILE A 20 -8.63 -7.56 3.04
CA ILE A 20 -9.64 -7.59 4.11
C ILE A 20 -9.22 -8.54 5.23
N LEU A 21 -8.79 -9.75 4.88
CA LEU A 21 -8.54 -10.83 5.84
C LEU A 21 -7.36 -10.53 6.77
N ILE A 22 -6.25 -10.01 6.21
CA ILE A 22 -5.02 -9.76 6.98
C ILE A 22 -5.29 -8.91 8.23
N PRO A 23 -5.84 -7.68 8.17
CA PRO A 23 -6.09 -6.91 9.39
C PRO A 23 -7.08 -7.57 10.36
N MET A 24 -7.96 -8.46 9.89
CA MET A 24 -8.92 -9.19 10.75
C MET A 24 -8.28 -10.32 11.54
N ILE A 25 -7.35 -11.09 10.94
CA ILE A 25 -6.81 -12.32 11.54
C ILE A 25 -5.35 -12.24 11.97
N MET A 26 -4.62 -11.17 11.60
CA MET A 26 -3.20 -11.09 11.90
C MET A 26 -2.95 -11.08 13.42
N PRO A 27 -2.16 -12.05 13.94
CA PRO A 27 -1.93 -12.18 15.37
C PRO A 27 -1.04 -11.08 15.92
N ILE A 28 -0.18 -10.49 15.08
CA ILE A 28 0.75 -9.42 15.46
C ILE A 28 0.27 -8.11 14.82
N LYS A 29 -0.47 -7.32 15.61
CA LYS A 29 -0.86 -5.94 15.29
C LYS A 29 -0.41 -5.02 16.43
N LEU A 30 0.52 -4.12 16.14
CA LEU A 30 1.02 -3.14 17.12
C LEU A 30 0.44 -1.77 16.81
N ILE A 31 -0.29 -1.19 17.77
CA ILE A 31 -0.84 0.16 17.67
C ILE A 31 -0.07 1.06 18.63
N ILE A 32 0.60 2.08 18.09
CA ILE A 32 1.38 3.06 18.85
C ILE A 32 0.87 4.46 18.48
N GLY A 33 -0.01 5.01 19.31
CA GLY A 33 -0.71 6.25 19.01
C GLY A 33 -1.48 6.14 17.68
N PRO A 34 -1.32 7.08 16.75
CA PRO A 34 -1.95 6.97 15.44
C PRO A 34 -1.26 5.95 14.53
N ALA A 35 -0.05 5.46 14.82
CA ALA A 35 0.62 4.45 14.00
C ALA A 35 0.05 3.05 14.27
N SER A 36 -0.02 2.22 13.23
CA SER A 36 -0.34 0.80 13.34
C SER A 36 0.57 0.03 12.41
N PHE A 37 1.18 -1.02 12.94
CA PHE A 37 2.02 -1.96 12.20
C PHE A 37 1.33 -3.30 12.19
N THR A 38 0.75 -3.64 11.04
CA THR A 38 0.17 -4.94 10.75
C THR A 38 1.09 -5.61 9.75
N LEU A 39 1.72 -6.72 10.13
CA LEU A 39 2.72 -7.35 9.27
C LEU A 39 2.09 -7.79 7.93
N ALA A 40 2.75 -7.46 6.82
CA ALA A 40 2.31 -7.78 5.46
C ALA A 40 0.95 -7.17 5.03
N SER A 41 0.39 -6.19 5.74
CA SER A 41 -0.90 -5.58 5.33
C SER A 41 -0.85 -4.90 3.97
N HIS A 42 0.30 -4.36 3.57
CA HIS A 42 0.47 -3.71 2.28
C HIS A 42 0.91 -4.67 1.18
N LEU A 43 1.21 -5.92 1.50
CA LEU A 43 1.66 -6.91 0.52
C LEU A 43 0.64 -7.13 -0.62
N PRO A 44 -0.67 -7.36 -0.35
CA PRO A 44 -1.66 -7.50 -1.43
C PRO A 44 -1.75 -6.24 -2.29
N LEU A 45 -1.57 -5.07 -1.68
CA LEU A 45 -1.66 -3.77 -2.33
C LEU A 45 -0.49 -3.52 -3.28
N PHE A 46 0.75 -3.83 -2.87
CA PHE A 46 1.90 -3.75 -3.78
C PHE A 46 1.82 -4.76 -4.93
N LEU A 47 1.32 -5.98 -4.67
CA LEU A 47 1.03 -6.93 -5.75
C LEU A 47 -0.01 -6.37 -6.73
N ALA A 48 -1.04 -5.69 -6.23
CA ALA A 48 -2.06 -5.03 -7.05
C ALA A 48 -1.48 -3.93 -7.95
N ILE A 49 -0.54 -3.13 -7.42
CA ILE A 49 0.19 -2.09 -8.17
C ILE A 49 0.91 -2.70 -9.38
N PHE A 50 1.51 -3.88 -9.23
CA PHE A 50 2.20 -4.57 -10.33
C PHE A 50 1.26 -5.20 -11.37
N ILE A 51 -0.04 -5.27 -11.08
CA ILE A 51 -1.04 -5.92 -11.93
C ILE A 51 -1.72 -4.92 -12.85
N SER A 52 -2.37 -3.89 -12.30
CA SER A 52 -3.04 -2.80 -13.05
C SER A 52 -3.64 -1.74 -12.11
N ILE A 53 -3.94 -0.56 -12.66
CA ILE A 53 -4.56 0.55 -11.91
C ILE A 53 -5.92 0.16 -11.29
N PRO A 54 -6.87 -0.47 -12.01
CA PRO A 54 -8.15 -0.85 -11.40
C PRO A 54 -8.00 -1.82 -10.23
N VAL A 55 -7.07 -2.78 -10.34
CA VAL A 55 -6.81 -3.76 -9.27
C VAL A 55 -6.19 -3.06 -8.06
N ALA A 56 -5.25 -2.14 -8.27
CA ALA A 56 -4.67 -1.33 -7.19
C ALA A 56 -5.74 -0.51 -6.43
N ILE A 57 -6.69 0.10 -7.14
CA ILE A 57 -7.79 0.85 -6.53
C ILE A 57 -8.70 -0.07 -5.72
N LEU A 58 -9.15 -1.19 -6.30
CA LEU A 58 -10.04 -2.14 -5.62
C LEU A 58 -9.41 -2.72 -4.37
N VAL A 59 -8.13 -3.09 -4.43
CA VAL A 59 -7.39 -3.61 -3.28
C VAL A 59 -7.20 -2.53 -2.23
N GLY A 60 -6.92 -1.28 -2.60
CA GLY A 60 -6.84 -0.16 -1.65
C GLY A 60 -8.16 0.08 -0.91
N ILE A 61 -9.29 0.01 -1.62
CA ILE A 61 -10.63 0.08 -0.99
C ILE A 61 -10.83 -1.10 -0.04
N GLY A 62 -10.45 -2.31 -0.49
CA GLY A 62 -10.48 -3.52 0.32
C GLY A 62 -9.66 -3.40 1.61
N THR A 63 -8.47 -2.79 1.55
CA THR A 63 -7.65 -2.51 2.73
C THR A 63 -8.39 -1.60 3.72
N GLY A 64 -8.93 -0.46 3.25
CA GLY A 64 -9.70 0.44 4.11
C GLY A 64 -10.89 -0.25 4.80
N LEU A 65 -11.64 -1.06 4.03
CA LEU A 65 -12.74 -1.87 4.56
C LEU A 65 -12.26 -2.95 5.54
N GLY A 66 -11.14 -3.60 5.27
CA GLY A 66 -10.54 -4.59 6.16
C GLY A 66 -10.20 -4.02 7.53
N PHE A 67 -9.55 -2.84 7.55
CA PHE A 67 -9.24 -2.15 8.80
C PHE A 67 -10.50 -1.68 9.54
N LEU A 68 -11.54 -1.25 8.81
CA LEU A 68 -12.84 -0.91 9.41
C LEU A 68 -13.50 -2.13 10.06
N LEU A 69 -13.59 -3.24 9.33
CA LEU A 69 -14.20 -4.49 9.80
C LEU A 69 -13.41 -5.14 10.94
N ALA A 70 -12.09 -4.94 10.98
CA ALA A 70 -11.23 -5.40 12.06
C ALA A 70 -11.33 -4.54 13.34
N GLY A 71 -12.14 -3.48 13.34
CA GLY A 71 -12.43 -2.65 14.52
C GLY A 71 -11.31 -1.68 14.90
N PHE A 72 -10.47 -1.27 13.94
CA PHE A 72 -9.43 -0.28 14.22
C PHE A 72 -10.03 1.12 14.50
N PRO A 73 -9.35 1.96 15.29
CA PRO A 73 -9.69 3.37 15.44
C PRO A 73 -9.87 4.09 14.09
N MET A 74 -10.84 5.01 14.01
CA MET A 74 -11.22 5.65 12.74
C MET A 74 -10.05 6.37 12.05
N ILE A 75 -9.12 6.95 12.81
CA ILE A 75 -7.90 7.58 12.26
C ILE A 75 -7.04 6.56 11.48
N ILE A 76 -6.94 5.32 11.98
CA ILE A 76 -6.22 4.24 11.32
C ILE A 76 -6.97 3.75 10.08
N VAL A 77 -8.30 3.67 10.16
CA VAL A 77 -9.16 3.31 9.02
C VAL A 77 -9.01 4.32 7.88
N MET A 78 -9.10 5.62 8.18
CA MET A 78 -8.92 6.67 7.18
C MET A 78 -7.50 6.68 6.61
N ARG A 79 -6.49 6.36 7.43
CA ARG A 79 -5.13 6.18 6.94
C ARG A 79 -5.04 5.03 5.94
N ALA A 80 -5.70 3.90 6.20
CA ALA A 80 -5.79 2.81 5.24
C ALA A 80 -6.55 3.20 3.95
N PHE A 81 -7.56 4.07 4.01
CA PHE A 81 -8.20 4.58 2.79
C PHE A 81 -7.30 5.49 1.95
N SER A 82 -6.33 6.16 2.55
CA SER A 82 -5.33 6.95 1.82
C SER A 82 -4.51 6.08 0.85
N HIS A 83 -4.47 4.76 1.11
CA HIS A 83 -3.79 3.78 0.28
C HIS A 83 -4.28 3.74 -1.16
N VAL A 84 -5.56 4.02 -1.38
CA VAL A 84 -6.16 4.07 -2.72
C VAL A 84 -5.43 5.08 -3.60
N LEU A 85 -5.11 6.26 -3.05
CA LEU A 85 -4.47 7.33 -3.79
C LEU A 85 -3.03 6.94 -4.18
N PHE A 86 -2.22 6.49 -3.22
CA PHE A 86 -0.84 6.12 -3.54
C PHE A 86 -0.80 4.93 -4.49
N ALA A 87 -1.65 3.91 -4.29
CA ALA A 87 -1.64 2.70 -5.09
C ALA A 87 -2.05 3.00 -6.54
N ALA A 88 -3.04 3.88 -6.74
CA ALA A 88 -3.43 4.34 -8.06
C ALA A 88 -2.28 5.09 -8.76
N ILE A 89 -1.58 5.99 -8.06
CA ILE A 89 -0.45 6.77 -8.61
C ILE A 89 0.71 5.84 -8.97
N ALA A 90 1.12 4.95 -8.05
CA ALA A 90 2.21 4.01 -8.27
C ALA A 90 1.91 3.04 -9.43
N ALA A 91 0.68 2.53 -9.52
CA ALA A 91 0.24 1.68 -10.62
C ALA A 91 0.23 2.45 -11.95
N PHE A 92 -0.17 3.73 -11.93
CA PHE A 92 -0.13 4.57 -13.12
C PHE A 92 1.29 4.85 -13.59
N MET A 93 2.21 5.18 -12.68
CA MET A 93 3.63 5.37 -12.98
C MET A 93 4.24 4.11 -13.62
N LEU A 94 3.93 2.93 -13.05
CA LEU A 94 4.43 1.67 -13.56
C LEU A 94 3.82 1.32 -14.93
N LYS A 95 2.52 1.57 -15.13
CA LYS A 95 1.85 1.40 -16.43
C LYS A 95 2.49 2.30 -17.50
N ARG A 96 2.81 3.55 -17.16
CA ARG A 96 3.43 4.51 -18.08
C ARG A 96 4.87 4.16 -18.44
N GLN A 97 5.65 3.65 -17.48
CA GLN A 97 7.02 3.23 -17.70
C GLN A 97 7.32 1.88 -17.03
N PRO A 98 7.02 0.75 -17.69
CA PRO A 98 7.29 -0.58 -17.14
C PRO A 98 8.77 -0.83 -16.79
N LYS A 99 9.67 -0.05 -17.39
CA LYS A 99 11.12 -0.07 -17.17
C LYS A 99 11.54 0.23 -15.74
N TRP A 100 10.64 0.76 -14.90
CA TRP A 100 10.89 0.95 -13.47
C TRP A 100 11.37 -0.34 -12.77
N LEU A 101 10.89 -1.51 -13.19
CA LEU A 101 11.19 -2.79 -12.50
C LEU A 101 12.27 -3.64 -13.20
N GLU A 102 12.91 -3.12 -14.25
CA GLU A 102 13.92 -3.83 -15.05
C GLU A 102 15.30 -3.90 -14.40
N THR A 103 15.76 -2.80 -13.79
CA THR A 103 17.09 -2.73 -13.16
C THR A 103 16.98 -2.50 -11.65
N PRO A 104 17.94 -2.97 -10.84
CA PRO A 104 17.92 -2.77 -9.39
C PRO A 104 17.80 -1.29 -8.99
N LEU A 105 18.54 -0.40 -9.66
CA LEU A 105 18.51 1.03 -9.37
C LEU A 105 17.15 1.66 -9.67
N ARG A 106 16.56 1.40 -10.84
CA ARG A 106 15.23 1.92 -11.18
C ARG A 106 14.16 1.36 -10.24
N THR A 107 14.29 0.10 -9.86
CA THR A 107 13.36 -0.56 -8.94
C THR A 107 13.41 0.08 -7.56
N PHE A 108 14.63 0.37 -7.07
CA PHE A 108 14.85 1.06 -5.81
C PHE A 108 14.26 2.47 -5.84
N VAL A 109 14.54 3.24 -6.90
CA VAL A 109 13.99 4.61 -7.07
C VAL A 109 12.46 4.59 -7.14
N PHE A 110 11.87 3.64 -7.87
CA PHE A 110 10.42 3.47 -7.91
C PHE A 110 9.84 3.17 -6.52
N GLY A 111 10.46 2.24 -5.79
CA GLY A 111 10.07 1.90 -4.42
C GLY A 111 10.11 3.12 -3.50
N ILE A 112 11.19 3.92 -3.55
CA ILE A 112 11.30 5.15 -2.75
C ILE A 112 10.21 6.15 -3.12
N ILE A 113 9.99 6.44 -4.41
CA ILE A 113 8.97 7.42 -4.82
C ILE A 113 7.58 6.95 -4.37
N ALA A 114 7.24 5.69 -4.60
CA ALA A 114 5.95 5.13 -4.20
C ALA A 114 5.74 5.24 -2.68
N ASN A 115 6.78 4.93 -1.90
CA ASN A 115 6.71 4.95 -0.43
C ASN A 115 6.77 6.35 0.18
N VAL A 116 7.37 7.33 -0.50
CA VAL A 116 7.23 8.75 -0.14
C VAL A 116 5.78 9.20 -0.32
N ILE A 117 5.13 8.85 -1.44
CA ILE A 117 3.72 9.21 -1.67
C ILE A 117 2.82 8.53 -0.64
N HIS A 118 3.05 7.24 -0.36
CA HIS A 118 2.35 6.49 0.68
C HIS A 118 2.52 7.14 2.05
N GLY A 119 3.74 7.39 2.50
CA GLY A 119 4.00 8.01 3.81
C GLY A 119 3.41 9.42 3.94
N LEU A 120 3.49 10.24 2.88
CA LEU A 120 2.88 11.58 2.87
C LEU A 120 1.35 11.51 2.91
N ALA A 121 0.72 10.58 2.18
CA ALA A 121 -0.73 10.42 2.21
C ALA A 121 -1.21 9.97 3.60
N GLU A 122 -0.48 9.06 4.24
CA GLU A 122 -0.78 8.64 5.60
C GLU A 122 -0.59 9.74 6.63
N PHE A 123 0.55 10.44 6.58
CA PHE A 123 0.84 11.57 7.43
C PHE A 123 -0.22 12.65 7.32
N LEU A 124 -0.61 13.02 6.09
CA LEU A 124 -1.60 14.06 5.85
C LEU A 124 -2.96 13.69 6.45
N VAL A 125 -3.41 12.45 6.27
CA VAL A 125 -4.67 11.99 6.88
C VAL A 125 -4.60 12.04 8.40
N VAL A 126 -3.53 11.51 9.00
CA VAL A 126 -3.37 11.53 10.46
C VAL A 126 -3.36 12.97 10.95
N TYR A 127 -2.49 13.81 10.39
CA TYR A 127 -2.34 15.20 10.82
C TYR A 127 -3.65 15.99 10.69
N LEU A 128 -4.38 15.86 9.58
CA LEU A 128 -5.66 16.55 9.40
C LEU A 128 -6.74 16.08 10.39
N MET A 129 -6.68 14.82 10.84
CA MET A 129 -7.65 14.28 11.79
C MET A 129 -7.31 14.56 13.26
N THR A 130 -6.05 14.86 13.56
CA THR A 130 -5.58 15.01 14.95
C THR A 130 -5.08 16.41 15.29
N ALA A 131 -4.76 17.24 14.28
CA ALA A 131 -4.35 18.61 14.50
C ALA A 131 -5.50 19.45 15.08
N THR A 132 -5.15 20.36 15.99
CA THR A 132 -6.09 21.27 16.65
C THR A 132 -5.50 22.68 16.66
N ALA A 133 -6.25 23.68 17.11
CA ALA A 133 -5.73 25.03 17.28
C ALA A 133 -4.53 25.11 18.25
N ALA A 134 -4.34 24.10 19.10
CA ALA A 134 -3.25 24.02 20.07
C ALA A 134 -2.06 23.15 19.61
N THR A 135 -2.05 22.62 18.38
CA THR A 135 -0.92 21.80 17.93
C THR A 135 0.29 22.65 17.56
N ASP A 136 1.38 22.42 18.28
CA ASP A 136 2.67 23.06 18.04
C ASP A 136 3.48 22.39 16.92
N LEU A 137 4.55 23.07 16.49
CA LEU A 137 5.47 22.57 15.46
C LEU A 137 6.13 21.23 15.86
N SER A 138 6.33 20.98 17.16
CA SER A 138 6.84 19.70 17.66
C SER A 138 5.91 18.54 17.33
N TYR A 139 4.59 18.76 17.38
CA TYR A 139 3.60 17.75 17.02
C TYR A 139 3.68 17.40 15.54
N PHE A 140 3.78 18.42 14.67
CA PHE A 140 3.96 18.23 13.22
C PHE A 140 5.17 17.32 12.93
N TRP A 141 6.34 17.64 13.49
CA TRP A 141 7.54 16.84 13.29
C TRP A 141 7.40 15.43 13.85
N SER A 142 6.76 15.27 15.01
CA SER A 142 6.52 13.95 15.60
C SER A 142 5.65 13.06 14.69
N MET A 143 4.59 13.61 14.10
CA MET A 143 3.70 12.88 13.19
C MET A 143 4.37 12.61 11.84
N LEU A 144 5.13 13.57 11.32
CA LEU A 144 5.88 13.38 10.07
C LEU A 144 6.93 12.28 10.21
N MET A 145 7.63 12.22 11.34
CA MET A 145 8.62 11.18 11.59
C MET A 145 7.96 9.82 11.89
N LEU A 146 7.01 9.77 12.83
CA LEU A 146 6.39 8.52 13.26
C LEU A 146 5.54 7.89 12.15
N VAL A 147 4.69 8.69 11.50
CA VAL A 147 3.78 8.20 10.45
C VAL A 147 4.42 8.36 9.09
N GLY A 148 4.86 9.55 8.69
CA GLY A 148 5.40 9.76 7.35
C GLY A 148 6.65 8.94 7.05
N PHE A 149 7.71 9.12 7.85
CA PHE A 149 8.97 8.40 7.67
C PHE A 149 8.87 6.93 8.09
N GLY A 150 8.13 6.63 9.16
CA GLY A 150 7.81 5.26 9.55
C GLY A 150 7.15 4.47 8.41
N SER A 151 6.26 5.12 7.65
CA SER A 151 5.59 4.53 6.49
C SER A 151 6.44 4.37 5.27
N LEU A 152 7.37 5.31 5.04
CA LEU A 152 8.40 5.11 4.02
C LEU A 152 9.20 3.83 4.29
N LEU A 153 9.70 3.65 5.51
CA LEU A 153 10.56 2.51 5.85
C LEU A 153 9.81 1.18 5.80
N HIS A 154 8.63 1.08 6.42
CA HIS A 154 7.88 -0.18 6.40
C HIS A 154 7.39 -0.51 4.98
N GLY A 155 6.93 0.50 4.23
CA GLY A 155 6.44 0.29 2.89
C GLY A 155 7.55 -0.12 1.92
N MET A 156 8.81 0.25 2.18
CA MET A 156 9.96 -0.28 1.44
C MET A 156 10.17 -1.78 1.69
N VAL A 157 9.99 -2.25 2.93
CA VAL A 157 10.06 -3.69 3.26
C VAL A 157 8.95 -4.44 2.53
N ASP A 158 7.72 -3.95 2.61
CA ASP A 158 6.56 -4.57 1.96
C ASP A 158 6.68 -4.57 0.43
N PHE A 159 7.20 -3.48 -0.15
CA PHE A 159 7.47 -3.38 -1.59
C PHE A 159 8.44 -4.47 -2.05
N TYR A 160 9.55 -4.68 -1.35
CA TYR A 160 10.53 -5.70 -1.73
C TYR A 160 10.02 -7.12 -1.51
N LEU A 161 9.22 -7.35 -0.46
CA LEU A 161 8.53 -8.63 -0.26
C LEU A 161 7.56 -8.91 -1.42
N ALA A 162 6.76 -7.92 -1.80
CA ALA A 162 5.84 -8.00 -2.93
C ALA A 162 6.58 -8.24 -4.25
N LEU A 163 7.70 -7.53 -4.47
CA LEU A 163 8.52 -7.67 -5.66
C LEU A 163 9.10 -9.08 -5.78
N PHE A 164 9.58 -9.64 -4.67
CA PHE A 164 10.08 -11.01 -4.61
C PHE A 164 8.99 -12.01 -5.01
N ILE A 165 7.80 -11.92 -4.39
CA ILE A 165 6.66 -12.79 -4.69
C ILE A 165 6.21 -12.62 -6.14
N TRP A 166 6.11 -11.39 -6.63
CA TRP A 166 5.72 -11.10 -8.01
C TRP A 166 6.70 -11.70 -9.03
N ARG A 167 8.02 -11.55 -8.81
CA ARG A 167 9.04 -12.14 -9.69
C ARG A 167 8.97 -13.67 -9.67
N PHE A 168 8.78 -14.28 -8.50
CA PHE A 168 8.61 -15.73 -8.37
C PHE A 168 7.38 -16.23 -9.14
N LEU A 169 6.22 -15.58 -8.98
CA LEU A 169 4.99 -15.94 -9.67
C LEU A 169 5.07 -15.72 -11.20
N ARG A 170 5.79 -14.69 -11.64
CA ARG A 170 6.02 -14.41 -13.05
C ARG A 170 6.88 -15.48 -13.72
N GLN A 171 7.95 -15.94 -13.06
CA GLN A 171 8.81 -17.01 -13.58
C GLN A 171 8.05 -18.33 -13.77
N LYS A 172 7.05 -18.61 -12.94
CA LYS A 172 6.19 -19.80 -13.03
C LYS A 172 5.06 -19.66 -14.07
N GLY A 173 4.97 -18.55 -14.81
CA GLY A 173 3.94 -18.32 -15.83
C GLY A 173 2.57 -17.92 -15.28
N HIS A 174 2.45 -17.65 -13.97
CA HIS A 174 1.16 -17.39 -13.32
C HIS A 174 0.76 -15.90 -13.31
N LEU A 175 1.66 -14.95 -13.59
CA LEU A 175 1.35 -13.52 -13.64
C LEU A 175 2.07 -12.83 -14.82
N SER A 176 1.33 -12.32 -15.80
CA SER A 176 1.85 -11.44 -16.86
C SER A 176 1.83 -9.96 -16.42
N VAL A 177 2.84 -9.21 -16.82
CA VAL A 177 3.02 -7.77 -16.48
C VAL A 177 2.19 -6.90 -17.43
N THR A 178 1.78 -5.74 -16.92
CA THR A 178 1.17 -4.61 -17.64
C THR A 178 1.75 -4.42 -19.05
N SER A 179 0.88 -4.59 -20.05
CA SER A 179 0.96 -3.94 -21.36
C SER A 179 0.00 -2.76 -21.38
#